data_AF-A0AAV1UPE3-F1
#
_entry.id   AF-A0AAV1UPE3-F1
#
_cell.length_a   1.000
_cell.length_b   1.000
_cell.length_c   1.000
_cell.angle_alpha   90.00
_cell.angle_beta   90.00
_cell.angle_gamma   90.00
#
_symmetry.space_group_name_H-M   'P 1'
#
loop_
_entity.id
_entity.type
_entity.pdbx_description
1 polymer ?
#
loop_
_entity_poly.entity_id
_entity_poly.type
_entity_poly.pdbx_seq_one_letter_code
_entity_poly.pdbx_strand_id
1 'polypeptide(L)'
;MSDSEWEVVGRMSVLMGEPAISGTFESLSGDQQHAAINKFLQGELAVEGQKIALLQQQRSHQSMGGPTHMCRPETLKIDISRYKGTDEDSL
;
A
#
# COMPACT_ATOMS: atom_id res chain seq x y z
N MET A 1 -5.10 22.60 17.51
CA MET A 1 -5.15 21.60 16.44
C MET A 1 -4.17 21.97 15.33
N SER A 2 -3.44 21.00 14.79
CA SER A 2 -2.57 21.15 13.60
C SER A 2 -3.33 20.88 12.29
N ASP A 3 -2.71 21.21 11.16
CA ASP A 3 -3.26 20.94 9.81
C ASP A 3 -3.53 19.44 9.60
N SER A 4 -2.59 18.59 10.02
CA SER A 4 -2.75 17.14 9.97
C SER A 4 -3.92 16.62 10.82
N GLU A 5 -4.21 17.27 11.95
CA GLU A 5 -5.37 16.91 12.77
C GLU A 5 -6.68 17.31 12.09
N TRP A 6 -6.71 18.45 11.40
CA TRP A 6 -7.86 18.87 10.60
C TRP A 6 -8.14 17.93 9.42
N GLU A 7 -7.10 17.39 8.78
CA GLU A 7 -7.27 16.36 7.76
C GLU A 7 -7.93 15.10 8.32
N VAL A 8 -7.56 14.69 9.54
CA VAL A 8 -8.19 13.54 10.21
C VAL A 8 -9.65 13.84 10.52
N VAL A 9 -9.96 15.03 11.04
CA VAL A 9 -11.36 15.44 11.26
C VAL A 9 -12.15 15.46 9.95
N GLY A 10 -11.55 15.90 8.84
CA GLY A 10 -12.17 15.81 7.52
C GLY A 10 -12.54 14.38 7.13
N ARG A 11 -11.65 13.40 7.36
CA ARG A 11 -11.96 11.98 7.14
C ARG A 11 -13.03 11.46 8.09
N MET A 12 -12.99 11.86 9.36
CA MET A 12 -14.02 11.52 10.33
C MET A 12 -15.40 12.06 9.91
N SER A 13 -15.47 13.28 9.36
CA SER A 13 -16.70 13.89 8.82
C SER A 13 -17.23 13.14 7.62
N VAL A 14 -16.36 12.64 6.73
CA VAL A 14 -16.78 11.80 5.60
C VAL A 14 -17.37 10.47 6.09
N LEU A 15 -16.80 9.88 7.14
CA LEU A 15 -17.24 8.58 7.67
C LEU A 15 -18.52 8.67 8.52
N MET A 16 -18.62 9.68 9.39
CA MET A 16 -19.68 9.77 10.40
C MET A 16 -20.70 10.89 10.12
N GLY A 17 -20.44 11.74 9.14
CA GLY A 17 -21.25 12.92 8.82
C GLY A 17 -20.71 14.19 9.48
N GLU A 18 -20.63 15.27 8.70
CA GLU A 18 -20.19 16.60 9.14
C GLU A 18 -20.97 17.14 10.36
N PRO A 19 -22.31 17.11 10.41
CA PRO A 19 -23.04 17.66 11.56
C PRO A 19 -22.81 16.87 12.86
N ALA A 20 -22.54 15.57 12.75
CA ALA A 20 -22.24 14.74 13.91
C ALA A 20 -20.83 15.06 14.45
N ILE A 21 -19.86 15.27 13.56
CA ILE A 21 -18.48 15.60 13.94
C ILE A 21 -18.37 17.00 14.50
N SER A 22 -18.96 17.99 13.83
CA SER A 22 -18.84 19.39 14.24
C SER A 22 -19.40 19.60 15.65
N GLY A 23 -20.63 19.13 15.92
CA GLY A 23 -21.23 19.21 17.26
C GLY A 23 -20.49 18.38 18.32
N THR A 24 -19.94 17.22 17.95
CA THR A 24 -19.14 16.42 18.89
C THR A 24 -17.87 17.16 19.27
N PHE A 25 -17.11 17.69 18.31
CA PHE A 25 -15.85 18.38 18.59
C PHE A 25 -16.06 19.70 19.35
N GLU A 26 -17.11 20.46 19.04
CA GLU A 26 -17.46 21.67 19.79
C GLU A 26 -17.76 21.39 21.27
N SER A 27 -18.29 20.21 21.58
CA SER A 27 -18.61 19.80 22.96
C SER A 27 -17.41 19.25 23.75
N LEU A 28 -16.32 18.88 23.07
CA LEU A 28 -15.14 18.26 23.68
C LEU A 28 -14.08 19.30 24.04
N SER A 29 -13.37 19.07 25.16
CA SER A 29 -12.16 19.84 25.46
C SER A 29 -11.05 19.54 24.46
N GLY A 30 -10.04 20.40 24.36
CA GLY A 30 -8.88 20.18 23.47
C GLY A 30 -8.26 18.79 23.65
N ASP A 31 -7.99 18.38 24.89
CA ASP A 31 -7.44 17.05 25.18
C ASP A 31 -8.37 15.91 24.73
N GLN A 32 -9.68 16.09 24.87
CA GLN A 32 -10.66 15.11 24.42
C GLN A 32 -10.75 15.03 22.89
N GLN A 33 -10.62 16.17 22.19
CA GLN A 33 -10.51 16.20 20.72
C GLN A 33 -9.26 15.45 20.26
N HIS A 34 -8.10 15.71 20.86
CA HIS A 34 -6.85 15.00 20.57
C HIS A 34 -6.98 13.49 20.83
N ALA A 35 -7.62 13.11 21.95
CA ALA A 35 -7.86 11.70 22.26
C ALA A 35 -8.82 11.02 21.26
N ALA A 36 -9.86 11.72 20.80
CA ALA A 36 -10.80 11.23 19.80
C ALA A 36 -10.10 11.00 18.44
N ILE A 37 -9.27 11.95 18.00
CA ILE A 37 -8.45 11.84 16.79
C ILE A 37 -7.50 10.63 16.88
N ASN A 38 -6.80 10.48 18.00
CA ASN A 38 -5.89 9.35 18.20
C ASN A 38 -6.60 8.00 18.18
N LYS A 39 -7.78 7.90 18.80
CA LYS A 39 -8.59 6.67 18.75
C LYS A 39 -9.04 6.34 17.33
N PHE A 40 -9.43 7.35 16.56
CA PHE A 40 -9.80 7.16 15.15
C PHE A 40 -8.63 6.64 14.32
N LEU A 41 -7.45 7.26 14.43
CA LEU A 41 -6.23 6.83 13.75
C LEU A 41 -5.80 5.41 14.13
N GLN A 42 -5.90 5.04 15.41
CA GLN A 42 -5.64 3.67 15.86
C GLN A 42 -6.58 2.66 15.22
N GLY A 43 -7.86 3.03 15.05
CA GLY A 43 -8.85 2.23 14.32
C GLY A 43 -8.47 2.03 12.86
N GLU A 44 -8.14 3.13 12.14
CA GLU A 44 -7.68 3.06 10.75
C GLU A 44 -6.44 2.16 10.61
N LEU A 45 -5.45 2.32 11.49
CA LEU A 45 -4.23 1.53 11.48
C LEU A 45 -4.50 0.04 11.76
N ALA A 46 -5.40 -0.27 12.69
CA ALA A 46 -5.77 -1.65 13.00
C ALA A 46 -6.45 -2.34 11.81
N VAL A 47 -7.35 -1.63 11.12
CA VAL A 47 -8.02 -2.14 9.91
C VAL A 47 -7.00 -2.40 8.81
N GLU A 48 -6.06 -1.47 8.58
CA GLU A 48 -5.04 -1.65 7.55
C GLU A 48 -4.07 -2.79 7.90
N GLY A 49 -3.69 -2.94 9.16
CA GLY A 49 -2.90 -4.06 9.66
C GLY A 49 -3.55 -5.42 9.40
N GLN A 50 -4.88 -5.52 9.58
CA GLN A 50 -5.64 -6.74 9.27
C GLN A 50 -5.63 -7.06 7.77
N LYS A 51 -5.80 -6.04 6.90
CA LYS A 51 -5.71 -6.23 5.44
C LYS A 51 -4.33 -6.74 5.03
N ILE A 52 -3.27 -6.16 5.58
CA ILE A 52 -1.89 -6.60 5.31
C ILE A 52 -1.69 -8.05 5.75
N ALA A 53 -2.15 -8.43 6.94
CA ALA A 53 -2.07 -9.81 7.42
C ALA A 53 -2.81 -10.80 6.48
N LEU A 54 -4.00 -10.43 6.01
CA LEU A 54 -4.77 -11.23 5.06
C LEU A 54 -4.03 -11.41 3.73
N LEU A 55 -3.44 -10.33 3.19
CA LEU A 55 -2.65 -10.37 1.96
C LEU A 55 -1.41 -11.27 2.12
N GLN A 56 -0.74 -11.23 3.26
CA GLN A 56 0.39 -12.12 3.55
C GLN A 56 -0.03 -13.58 3.60
N GLN A 57 -1.18 -13.89 4.22
CA GLN A 57 -1.73 -15.26 4.21
C GLN A 57 -2.03 -15.72 2.77
N GLN A 58 -2.73 -14.90 1.99
CA GLN A 58 -3.03 -15.23 0.59
C GLN A 58 -1.76 -15.48 -0.24
N ARG A 59 -0.69 -14.72 -0.01
CA ARG A 59 0.59 -14.93 -0.69
C ARG A 59 1.23 -16.27 -0.32
N SER A 60 1.21 -16.63 0.96
CA SER A 60 1.71 -17.93 1.44
C SER A 60 0.92 -19.10 0.87
N HIS A 61 -0.40 -18.95 0.68
CA HIS A 61 -1.24 -19.98 0.06
C HIS A 61 -1.09 -20.06 -1.47
N GLN A 62 -0.79 -18.96 -2.16
CA GLN A 62 -0.49 -18.96 -3.60
C GLN A 62 0.90 -19.53 -3.93
N SER A 63 1.82 -19.53 -2.96
CA SER A 63 3.15 -20.15 -3.11
C SER A 63 3.14 -21.69 -3.05
N MET A 64 2.01 -22.33 -2.69
CA MET A 64 1.89 -23.80 -2.57
C MET A 64 0.94 -24.43 -3.61
N GLY A 65 0.58 -23.73 -4.70
CA GLY A 65 -0.48 -24.14 -5.62
C GLY A 65 -0.19 -24.04 -7.12
N GLY A 66 1.07 -24.06 -7.57
CA GLY A 66 1.42 -24.07 -8.99
C GLY A 66 2.54 -25.07 -9.29
N PRO A 67 2.50 -25.80 -10.42
CA PRO A 67 3.46 -26.87 -10.70
C PRO A 67 4.88 -26.31 -10.73
N THR A 68 5.80 -27.08 -10.17
CA THR A 68 7.24 -26.83 -10.07
C THR A 68 7.88 -26.66 -11.46
N HIS A 69 7.62 -25.54 -12.14
CA HIS A 69 8.57 -25.06 -13.13
C HIS A 69 9.70 -24.43 -12.35
N MET A 70 10.67 -25.28 -11.98
CA MET A 70 12.02 -24.81 -11.76
C MET A 70 12.38 -24.00 -13.00
N CYS A 71 12.34 -22.68 -12.91
CA CYS A 71 13.06 -21.82 -13.84
C CYS A 71 14.53 -22.09 -13.60
N ARG A 72 15.01 -23.20 -14.16
CA ARG A 72 16.42 -23.39 -14.44
C ARG A 72 16.80 -22.17 -15.28
N PRO A 73 17.76 -21.34 -14.84
CA PRO A 73 18.32 -20.33 -15.72
C PRO A 73 19.06 -21.12 -16.80
N GLU A 74 18.38 -21.40 -17.91
CA GLU A 74 19.06 -21.83 -19.12
C GLU A 74 19.84 -20.62 -19.59
N THR A 75 21.15 -20.65 -19.34
CA THR A 75 22.10 -19.69 -19.89
C THR A 75 21.91 -19.71 -21.40
N LEU A 76 21.30 -18.65 -21.93
CA LEU A 76 21.15 -18.45 -23.35
C LEU A 76 22.55 -18.27 -23.94
N LYS A 77 23.16 -19.37 -24.43
CA LYS A 77 24.45 -19.33 -25.11
C LYS A 77 24.23 -18.68 -26.46
N ILE A 78 24.39 -17.36 -26.52
CA ILE A 78 24.38 -16.61 -27.77
C ILE A 78 25.61 -17.08 -28.57
N ASP A 79 25.36 -17.72 -29.71
CA ASP A 79 26.41 -18.11 -30.64
C ASP A 79 26.80 -16.90 -31.51
N ILE A 80 27.82 -16.18 -31.05
CA ILE A 80 28.34 -14.96 -31.66
C ILE A 80 29.02 -15.27 -33.01
N SER A 81 29.33 -16.55 -33.31
CA SER A 81 29.97 -16.93 -34.57
C SER A 81 29.12 -16.67 -35.82
N ARG A 82 27.82 -16.40 -35.63
CA ARG A 82 26.88 -16.02 -36.70
C ARG A 82 26.86 -14.52 -37.00
N TYR A 83 27.43 -13.69 -36.12
CA TYR A 83 27.60 -12.26 -36.35
C TYR A 83 28.96 -12.03 -37.05
N LYS A 84 29.02 -12.40 -38.32
CA LYS A 84 30.04 -11.85 -39.22
C LYS A 84 29.62 -10.41 -39.51
N GLY A 85 30.24 -9.46 -38.82
CA GLY A 85 30.21 -8.06 -39.25
C GLY A 85 30.73 -8.00 -40.68
N THR A 86 29.84 -7.74 -41.63
CA THR A 86 30.21 -7.23 -42.95
C THR A 86 30.67 -5.80 -42.73
N ASP A 87 31.98 -5.63 -42.54
CA ASP A 87 32.66 -4.38 -42.82
C ASP A 87 32.68 -4.21 -44.34
N GLU A 88 31.66 -3.60 -44.92
CA GLU A 88 31.68 -3.19 -46.32
C GLU A 88 31.06 -1.78 -46.43
N ASP A 89 31.97 -0.80 -46.46
CA ASP A 89 31.94 0.53 -47.08
C ASP A 89 30.64 1.06 -47.72
N SER A 90 30.31 2.32 -47.39
CA SER A 90 29.75 3.38 -48.27
C SER A 90 29.55 4.63 -47.39
N LEU A 91 30.16 5.81 -47.59
CA LEU A 91 30.68 6.53 -48.76
C LEU A 91 31.79 7.50 -48.30
#